data_AF-A0A941GJ32-F1
#
_entry.id   AF-A0A941GJ32-F1
#
_cell.length_a   1.000
_cell.length_b   1.000
_cell.length_c   1.000
_cell.angle_alpha   90.00
_cell.angle_beta   90.00
_cell.angle_gamma   90.00
#
_symmetry.space_group_name_H-M   'P 1'
#
loop_
_entity.id
_entity.type
_entity.pdbx_description
1 polymer ?
#
loop_
_entity_poly.entity_id
_entity_poly.type
_entity_poly.pdbx_seq_one_letter_code
_entity_poly.pdbx_strand_id
1 'polypeptide(L)'
;MRDNTMVIWGDESPRAFNFAVKPFVEISEGANNTKLNFNENVLLAWFNQNNEINIATETEIFTYLNDKQKKVILKEQIDKIEISKGNYIAVLSGDYIFTTYDGGEHWDKKMMKEPILLHQISENGDLLVFTSKKNID
;
A
#
# COMPACT_ATOMS: atom_id res chain seq x y z
N MET A 1 6.89 17.15 8.52
CA MET A 1 5.83 16.46 9.25
C MET A 1 4.87 17.52 9.75
N ARG A 2 3.56 17.33 9.58
CA ARG A 2 2.59 18.04 10.43
C ARG A 2 2.83 17.51 11.85
N ASP A 3 3.26 18.37 12.76
CA ASP A 3 3.54 17.95 14.13
C ASP A 3 2.25 17.36 14.74
N ASN A 4 2.32 16.11 15.19
CA ASN A 4 1.23 15.32 15.78
C ASN A 4 0.12 14.82 14.83
N THR A 5 0.38 14.63 13.52
CA THR A 5 -0.53 13.85 12.68
C THR A 5 -0.17 12.36 12.70
N MET A 6 -1.16 11.49 12.93
CA MET A 6 -1.02 10.04 12.89
C MET A 6 -2.03 9.41 11.94
N VAL A 7 -1.65 8.29 11.33
CA VAL A 7 -2.56 7.43 10.56
C VAL A 7 -2.55 6.03 11.16
N ILE A 8 -3.74 5.49 11.39
CA ILE A 8 -3.98 4.13 11.89
C ILE A 8 -4.93 3.45 10.92
N TRP A 9 -4.70 2.18 10.61
CA TRP A 9 -5.57 1.42 9.71
C TRP A 9 -5.72 -0.02 10.21
N GLY A 10 -6.72 -0.70 9.69
CA GLY A 10 -6.92 -2.13 9.94
C GLY A 10 -8.36 -2.57 9.75
N ASP A 11 -8.72 -3.64 10.44
CA ASP A 11 -10.08 -4.16 10.55
C ASP A 11 -10.56 -3.97 11.99
N GLU A 12 -11.73 -3.35 12.19
CA GLU A 12 -12.35 -3.14 13.50
C GLU A 12 -12.96 -4.41 14.08
N SER A 13 -13.15 -5.44 13.26
CA SER A 13 -13.71 -6.72 13.67
C SER A 13 -12.78 -7.89 13.33
N PRO A 14 -11.51 -7.89 13.79
CA PRO A 14 -10.56 -8.95 13.50
C PRO A 14 -10.93 -10.18 14.34
N ARG A 15 -11.83 -11.03 13.86
CA ARG A 15 -12.23 -12.26 14.56
C ARG A 15 -12.26 -13.43 13.59
N ALA A 16 -11.71 -14.56 14.03
CA ALA A 16 -11.57 -15.80 13.27
C ALA A 16 -12.87 -16.43 12.72
N PHE A 17 -14.05 -15.91 13.10
CA PHE A 17 -15.35 -16.51 12.76
C PHE A 17 -16.37 -15.51 12.20
N ASN A 18 -16.01 -14.24 12.03
CA ASN A 18 -16.90 -13.25 11.42
C ASN A 18 -16.36 -12.90 10.03
N PHE A 19 -17.13 -13.22 8.97
CA PHE A 19 -16.71 -12.98 7.59
C PHE A 19 -16.88 -11.53 7.15
N ALA A 20 -17.55 -10.70 7.96
CA ALA A 20 -17.74 -9.29 7.66
C ALA A 20 -16.52 -8.47 8.12
N VAL A 21 -15.55 -8.30 7.22
CA VAL A 21 -14.46 -7.31 7.35
C VAL A 21 -15.06 -5.93 7.60
N LYS A 22 -14.52 -5.19 8.57
CA LYS A 22 -14.86 -3.78 8.83
C LYS A 22 -13.60 -2.92 8.72
N PRO A 23 -13.17 -2.62 7.48
CA PRO A 23 -11.92 -1.94 7.24
C PRO A 23 -12.04 -0.45 7.59
N PHE A 24 -10.99 0.11 8.17
CA PHE A 24 -10.95 1.51 8.56
C PHE A 24 -9.58 2.14 8.32
N VAL A 25 -9.59 3.46 8.13
CA VAL A 25 -8.44 4.35 8.35
C VAL A 25 -8.87 5.46 9.29
N GLU A 26 -8.13 5.67 10.37
CA GLU A 26 -8.30 6.79 11.27
C GLU A 26 -7.11 7.75 11.13
N ILE A 27 -7.43 9.02 10.93
CA ILE A 27 -6.47 10.12 10.81
C ILE A 27 -6.64 10.98 12.06
N SER A 28 -5.58 11.08 12.86
CA SER A 28 -5.57 11.93 14.04
C SER A 28 -4.74 13.17 13.78
N GLU A 29 -5.34 14.35 13.98
CA GLU A 29 -4.71 15.67 13.92
C GLU A 29 -4.88 16.37 15.28
N GLY A 30 -3.94 16.12 16.20
CA GLY A 30 -4.02 16.62 17.57
C GLY A 30 -5.17 15.97 18.35
N ALA A 31 -6.24 16.73 18.60
CA ALA A 31 -7.44 16.25 19.30
C ALA A 31 -8.58 15.83 18.35
N ASN A 32 -8.40 16.05 17.04
CA ASN A 32 -9.41 15.73 16.04
C ASN A 32 -9.10 14.38 15.42
N ASN A 33 -10.10 13.50 15.35
CA ASN A 33 -9.98 12.22 14.65
C ASN A 33 -11.02 12.16 13.52
N THR A 34 -10.54 11.93 12.30
CA THR A 34 -11.40 11.61 11.15
C THR A 34 -11.31 10.12 10.89
N LYS A 35 -12.47 9.44 10.87
CA LYS A 35 -12.56 8.03 10.49
C LYS A 35 -13.08 7.89 9.07
N LEU A 36 -12.37 7.11 8.27
CA LEU A 36 -12.71 6.72 6.91
C LEU A 36 -13.16 5.25 6.91
N ASN A 37 -14.26 4.98 6.21
CA ASN A 37 -14.77 3.63 6.04
C ASN A 37 -14.54 3.18 4.60
N PHE A 38 -14.19 1.91 4.44
CA PHE A 38 -13.93 1.30 3.14
C PHE A 38 -14.86 0.11 2.92
N ASN A 39 -15.04 -0.26 1.64
CA ASN A 39 -15.83 -1.44 1.26
C ASN A 39 -14.93 -2.67 0.98
N GLU A 40 -13.62 -2.53 1.14
CA GLU A 40 -12.59 -3.53 0.89
C GLU A 40 -11.46 -3.40 1.92
N ASN A 41 -10.64 -4.44 2.09
CA ASN A 41 -9.54 -4.42 3.04
C ASN A 41 -8.56 -3.26 2.77
N VAL A 42 -8.11 -2.61 3.84
CA VAL A 42 -7.00 -1.66 3.80
C VAL A 42 -5.73 -2.41 4.13
N LEU A 43 -4.82 -2.51 3.17
CA LEU A 43 -3.55 -3.21 3.32
C LEU A 43 -2.51 -2.35 4.02
N LEU A 44 -2.47 -1.06 3.68
CA LEU A 44 -1.48 -0.13 4.21
C LEU A 44 -1.97 1.31 4.11
N ALA A 45 -1.66 2.13 5.11
CA ALA A 45 -1.84 3.59 5.06
C ALA A 45 -0.57 4.29 5.57
N TRP A 46 -0.12 5.33 4.86
CA TRP A 46 1.13 6.02 5.18
C TRP A 46 1.15 7.46 4.71
N PHE A 47 2.06 8.28 5.24
CA PHE A 47 2.33 9.62 4.73
C PHE A 47 3.30 9.57 3.55
N ASN A 48 2.94 10.19 2.44
CA ASN A 48 3.84 10.43 1.33
C ASN A 48 4.78 11.62 1.63
N GLN A 49 5.75 11.87 0.74
CA GLN A 49 6.73 12.96 0.91
C GLN A 49 6.11 14.37 0.96
N ASN A 50 4.88 14.55 0.47
CA ASN A 50 4.13 15.80 0.51
C ASN A 50 3.28 15.96 1.80
N ASN A 51 3.42 15.05 2.77
CA ASN A 51 2.56 14.92 3.95
C ASN A 51 1.08 14.66 3.62
N GLU A 52 0.80 14.05 2.48
CA GLU A 52 -0.54 13.55 2.15
C GLU A 52 -0.63 12.07 2.53
N ILE A 53 -1.84 11.57 2.76
CA ILE A 53 -2.03 10.20 3.21
C ILE A 53 -2.28 9.33 1.99
N ASN A 54 -1.40 8.39 1.73
CA ASN A 54 -1.66 7.33 0.77
C ASN A 54 -2.33 6.16 1.48
N ILE A 55 -3.30 5.56 0.82
CA ILE A 55 -4.06 4.40 1.28
C ILE A 55 -4.01 3.36 0.17
N ALA A 56 -3.58 2.15 0.52
CA ALA A 56 -3.61 0.98 -0.34
C ALA A 56 -4.72 0.04 0.13
N THR A 57 -5.63 -0.27 -0.79
CA THR A 57 -6.65 -1.31 -0.62
C THR A 57 -6.26 -2.56 -1.41
N GLU A 58 -7.15 -3.54 -1.49
CA GLU A 58 -6.94 -4.73 -2.34
C GLU A 58 -6.94 -4.42 -3.84
N THR A 59 -7.48 -3.26 -4.27
CA THR A 59 -7.67 -2.97 -5.70
C THR A 59 -7.09 -1.64 -6.18
N GLU A 60 -6.64 -0.77 -5.27
CA GLU A 60 -6.03 0.49 -5.65
C GLU A 60 -5.11 1.09 -4.58
N ILE A 61 -4.28 2.03 -5.03
CA ILE A 61 -3.60 2.99 -4.17
C ILE A 61 -4.09 4.37 -4.56
N PHE A 62 -4.50 5.16 -3.58
CA PHE A 62 -4.89 6.55 -3.78
C PHE A 62 -4.37 7.45 -2.68
N THR A 63 -4.27 8.74 -3.01
CA THR A 63 -3.89 9.80 -2.09
C THR A 63 -5.14 10.48 -1.55
N TYR A 64 -5.11 10.78 -0.25
CA TYR A 64 -6.15 11.40 0.53
C TYR A 64 -5.63 12.70 1.16
N LEU A 65 -6.44 13.76 1.10
CA LEU A 65 -6.11 15.08 1.62
C LEU A 65 -7.38 15.81 2.06
N ASN A 66 -7.37 16.38 3.27
CA ASN A 66 -8.47 17.19 3.82
C ASN A 66 -9.85 16.53 3.68
N ASP A 67 -9.98 15.31 4.22
CA ASP A 67 -11.23 14.53 4.23
C ASP A 67 -11.79 14.18 2.83
N LYS A 68 -10.93 14.17 1.79
CA LYS A 68 -11.30 13.79 0.43
C LYS A 68 -10.21 12.96 -0.26
N GLN A 69 -10.65 11.97 -1.04
CA GLN A 69 -9.78 11.31 -2.02
C GLN A 69 -9.37 12.33 -3.07
N LYS A 70 -8.06 12.46 -3.28
CA LYS A 70 -7.46 13.42 -4.21
C LYS A 70 -7.19 12.79 -5.57
N LYS A 71 -6.55 11.62 -5.61
CA LYS A 71 -6.06 10.98 -6.84
C LYS A 71 -5.85 9.48 -6.63
N VAL A 72 -6.26 8.65 -7.59
CA VAL A 72 -5.82 7.25 -7.70
C VAL A 72 -4.44 7.23 -8.37
N ILE A 73 -3.45 6.64 -7.71
CA ILE A 73 -2.06 6.56 -8.21
C ILE A 73 -1.73 5.18 -8.78
N LEU A 74 -2.45 4.14 -8.40
CA LEU A 74 -2.40 2.81 -9.02
C LEU A 74 -3.76 2.14 -8.92
N LYS A 75 -4.23 1.50 -10.00
CA LYS A 75 -5.49 0.75 -10.01
C LYS A 75 -5.25 -0.66 -10.54
N GLU A 76 -4.88 -1.55 -9.63
CA GLU A 76 -4.51 -2.95 -9.88
C GLU A 76 -4.82 -3.76 -8.63
N GLN A 77 -5.06 -5.08 -8.78
CA GLN A 77 -5.12 -5.97 -7.62
C GLN A 77 -3.80 -5.90 -6.84
N ILE A 78 -3.86 -5.77 -5.52
CA ILE A 78 -2.70 -5.64 -4.63
C ILE A 78 -2.64 -6.88 -3.75
N ASP A 79 -1.75 -7.82 -4.10
CA ASP A 79 -1.53 -9.00 -3.27
C ASP A 79 -0.58 -8.69 -2.11
N LYS A 80 0.43 -7.85 -2.39
CA LYS A 80 1.38 -7.37 -1.38
C LYS A 80 1.96 -6.02 -1.79
N ILE A 81 2.17 -5.14 -0.81
CA ILE A 81 2.78 -3.82 -0.99
C ILE A 81 3.99 -3.68 -0.06
N GLU A 82 5.04 -3.05 -0.57
CA GLU A 82 6.25 -2.69 0.17
C GLU A 82 6.61 -1.24 -0.15
N ILE A 83 7.06 -0.50 0.86
CA ILE A 83 7.32 0.93 0.77
C ILE A 83 8.61 1.26 1.50
N SER A 84 9.51 2.00 0.84
CA SER A 84 10.70 2.55 1.48
C SER A 84 10.41 3.87 2.18
N LYS A 85 11.26 4.33 3.10
CA LYS A 85 11.18 5.70 3.66
C LYS A 85 11.36 6.77 2.57
N GLY A 86 12.08 6.44 1.50
CA GLY A 86 12.15 7.22 0.26
C GLY A 86 10.83 7.31 -0.52
N ASN A 87 9.76 6.65 -0.05
CA ASN A 87 8.45 6.59 -0.71
C ASN A 87 8.52 5.94 -2.10
N TYR A 88 9.49 5.04 -2.30
CA TYR A 88 9.49 4.11 -3.40
C TYR A 88 8.56 2.98 -3.06
N ILE A 89 7.73 2.58 -4.03
CA ILE A 89 6.65 1.62 -3.80
C ILE A 89 6.86 0.44 -4.74
N ALA A 90 6.74 -0.76 -4.20
CA ALA A 90 6.71 -1.99 -4.97
C ALA A 90 5.42 -2.76 -4.64
N VAL A 91 4.64 -3.06 -5.67
CA VAL A 91 3.36 -3.76 -5.58
C VAL A 91 3.45 -5.08 -6.33
N LEU A 92 3.11 -6.17 -5.65
CA LEU A 92 2.86 -7.47 -6.23
C LEU A 92 1.39 -7.56 -6.66
N SER A 93 1.16 -7.95 -7.91
CA SER A 93 -0.16 -8.15 -8.51
C SER A 93 -0.12 -9.36 -9.43
N GLY A 94 -0.54 -10.52 -8.92
CA GLY A 94 -0.37 -11.81 -9.56
C GLY A 94 1.11 -12.09 -9.89
N ASP A 95 1.40 -12.28 -11.17
CA ASP A 95 2.77 -12.51 -11.67
C ASP A 95 3.52 -11.22 -12.01
N TYR A 96 2.95 -10.05 -11.70
CA TYR A 96 3.55 -8.75 -12.01
C TYR A 96 4.06 -8.05 -10.77
N ILE A 97 5.19 -7.36 -10.93
CA ILE A 97 5.64 -6.35 -9.97
C ILE A 97 5.53 -4.99 -10.63
N PHE A 98 4.84 -4.08 -9.95
CA PHE A 98 4.76 -2.67 -10.28
C PHE A 98 5.70 -1.91 -9.35
N THR A 99 6.52 -1.01 -9.90
CA THR A 99 7.42 -0.17 -9.10
C THR A 99 7.28 1.29 -9.49
N THR A 100 7.34 2.17 -8.49
CA THR A 100 7.46 3.62 -8.69
C THR A 100 8.54 4.19 -7.79
N TYR A 101 9.26 5.18 -8.31
CA TYR A 101 10.31 5.91 -7.62
C TYR A 101 9.96 7.39 -7.41
N ASP A 102 8.75 7.79 -7.79
CA ASP A 102 8.28 9.18 -7.74
C ASP A 102 6.92 9.32 -7.05
N GLY A 103 6.60 8.38 -6.14
CA GLY A 103 5.38 8.41 -5.34
C GLY A 103 4.11 8.10 -6.14
N GLY A 104 4.25 7.43 -7.29
CA GLY A 104 3.14 6.94 -8.11
C GLY A 104 2.72 7.87 -9.24
N GLU A 105 3.58 8.80 -9.67
CA GLU A 105 3.37 9.56 -10.90
C GLU A 105 3.68 8.71 -12.13
N HIS A 106 4.73 7.89 -12.05
CA HIS A 106 5.08 6.91 -13.09
C HIS A 106 5.29 5.52 -12.47
N TRP A 107 4.86 4.50 -13.20
CA TRP A 107 4.97 3.11 -12.80
C TRP A 107 5.66 2.28 -13.87
N ASP A 108 6.70 1.58 -13.47
CA ASP A 108 7.27 0.47 -14.23
C ASP A 108 6.49 -0.81 -13.91
N LYS A 109 6.28 -1.64 -14.92
CA LYS A 109 5.62 -2.95 -14.78
C LYS A 109 6.53 -4.04 -15.30
N LYS A 110 6.75 -5.08 -14.49
CA LYS A 110 7.57 -6.23 -14.86
C LYS A 110 6.83 -7.54 -14.61
N MET A 111 6.72 -8.37 -15.63
CA MET A 111 6.24 -9.74 -15.51
C MET A 111 7.35 -10.65 -14.99
N MET A 112 7.04 -11.45 -13.98
CA MET A 112 7.93 -12.45 -13.41
C MET A 112 7.57 -13.82 -13.97
N LYS A 113 8.59 -14.58 -14.39
CA LYS A 113 8.41 -15.91 -15.00
C LYS A 113 8.24 -17.03 -13.97
N GLU A 114 8.66 -16.76 -12.74
CA GLU A 114 8.67 -17.72 -11.64
C GLU A 114 7.77 -17.18 -10.52
N PRO A 115 7.11 -18.06 -9.74
CA PRO A 115 6.30 -17.63 -8.62
C PRO A 115 7.12 -16.80 -7.63
N ILE A 116 6.55 -15.66 -7.22
CA ILE A 116 7.18 -14.71 -6.31
C ILE A 116 6.86 -15.15 -4.88
N LEU A 117 7.91 -15.38 -4.08
CA LEU A 117 7.78 -15.71 -2.66
C LEU A 117 7.81 -14.45 -1.79
N LEU A 118 8.62 -13.48 -2.18
CA LEU A 118 8.81 -12.23 -1.46
C LEU A 118 9.34 -11.16 -2.42
N HIS A 119 8.87 -9.93 -2.26
CA HIS A 119 9.53 -8.75 -2.78
C HIS A 119 9.78 -7.75 -1.65
N GLN A 120 10.80 -6.91 -1.81
CA GLN A 120 11.14 -5.78 -0.94
C GLN A 120 11.77 -4.67 -1.78
N ILE A 121 11.61 -3.42 -1.34
CA ILE A 121 12.24 -2.25 -1.98
C ILE A 121 13.12 -1.52 -0.97
N SER A 122 14.36 -1.22 -1.36
CA SER A 122 15.33 -0.53 -0.52
C SER A 122 15.10 0.99 -0.52
N GLU A 123 15.76 1.67 0.42
CA GLU A 123 15.80 3.14 0.47
C GLU A 123 16.50 3.77 -0.74
N ASN A 124 17.31 3.01 -1.47
CA ASN A 124 17.98 3.46 -2.69
C ASN A 124 17.19 3.08 -3.96
N GLY A 125 16.04 2.42 -3.82
CA GLY A 125 15.22 1.96 -4.94
C GLY A 125 15.62 0.59 -5.48
N ASP A 126 16.47 -0.15 -4.78
CA ASP A 126 16.80 -1.53 -5.19
C ASP A 126 15.61 -2.44 -4.92
N LEU A 127 15.10 -3.08 -5.98
CA LEU A 127 14.06 -4.11 -5.87
C LEU A 127 14.71 -5.48 -5.67
N LEU A 128 14.45 -6.09 -4.52
CA LEU A 128 14.80 -7.47 -4.19
C LEU A 128 13.59 -8.36 -4.42
N VAL A 129 13.73 -9.40 -5.24
CA VAL A 129 12.66 -10.37 -5.51
C VAL A 129 13.18 -11.78 -5.31
N PHE A 130 12.54 -12.52 -4.41
CA PHE A 130 12.81 -13.93 -4.18
C PHE A 130 11.77 -14.76 -4.91
N THR A 131 12.21 -15.62 -5.82
CA THR A 131 11.35 -16.52 -6.57
C THR A 131 11.58 -17.97 -6.16
N SER A 132 10.53 -18.78 -6.25
CA SER A 132 10.70 -20.24 -6.14
C SER A 132 11.17 -20.78 -7.49
N LYS A 133 12.46 -20.63 -7.79
CA LYS A 133 13.04 -21.32 -8.94
C LYS A 133 12.92 -22.83 -8.70
N LYS A 134 12.07 -23.51 -9.48
CA LYS A 134 12.09 -24.97 -9.52
C LYS A 134 13.36 -25.38 -10.25
N ASN A 135 14.39 -25.81 -9.53
CA ASN A 135 15.43 -26.62 -10.13
C ASN A 135 14.78 -27.95 -10.51
N ILE A 136 14.50 -28.12 -11.80
CA ILE A 136 14.24 -29.44 -12.37
C ILE A 136 15.56 -29.81 -13.05
N ASP A 137 16.39 -30.58 -12.33
CA ASP A 137 17.43 -31.42 -12.92
C ASP A 137 16.84 -32.81 -13.14
#